data_AF-A0AAV5A6Z9-F1
#
_entry.id   AF-A0AAV5A6Z9-F1
#
_cell.length_a   1.000
_cell.length_b   1.000
_cell.length_c   1.000
_cell.angle_alpha   90.00
_cell.angle_beta   90.00
_cell.angle_gamma   90.00
#
_symmetry.space_group_name_H-M   'P 1'
#
loop_
_entity.id
_entity.type
_entity.pdbx_description
1 polymer ?
#
loop_
_entity_poly.entity_id
_entity_poly.type
_entity_poly.pdbx_seq_one_letter_code
_entity_poly.pdbx_strand_id
1 'polypeptide(L)'
;MYDLVETQQQILERSVLRQTFNWDTALCNPQRFTKDAPVLDCSTMGKIPGEEDKESLCSTDFKNACFTANQNFSGILKTTWMPMFMACELLYGKGSYEMLCQYHIPPVTLDQFVLEGNVLELYMKICGQRRYDSYNNWLQSVLSGVVKEVHPFATGDFTISNQPHHDMESVYWIILWFLVTSWPNEVALEDLNLSISGRNSHHFIIRSMLARGTDMDTYPIVNFLANSKEIWELKLHPIYQLLAGMVADMGQYIAMRWSRFPDAPFWHSHEAFKRLLLKEIFRMTKDHNSVPIRGSIPPLTEEKPFC
;
A
#
# COMPACT_ATOMS: atom_id res chain seq x y z
N MET A 1 -0.97 0.72 9.89
CA MET A 1 -0.46 0.74 8.51
C MET A 1 0.98 0.26 8.44
N TYR A 2 1.92 0.85 9.18
CA TYR A 2 3.32 0.39 9.19
C TYR A 2 3.47 -1.10 9.56
N ASP A 3 2.81 -1.55 10.63
CA ASP A 3 2.81 -2.96 11.05
C ASP A 3 2.34 -3.91 9.93
N LEU A 4 1.47 -3.43 9.04
CA LEU A 4 1.01 -4.24 7.94
C LEU A 4 2.11 -4.49 6.91
N VAL A 5 2.87 -3.46 6.57
CA VAL A 5 4.02 -3.56 5.66
C VAL A 5 5.10 -4.46 6.26
N GLU A 6 5.40 -4.28 7.55
CA GLU A 6 6.37 -5.11 8.27
C GLU A 6 5.93 -6.58 8.33
N THR A 7 4.66 -6.87 8.64
CA THR A 7 4.14 -8.24 8.64
C THR A 7 4.25 -8.88 7.25
N GLN A 8 3.91 -8.16 6.17
CA GLN A 8 4.11 -8.70 4.81
C GLN A 8 5.59 -8.97 4.52
N GLN A 9 6.49 -8.07 4.91
CA GLN A 9 7.92 -8.28 4.73
C GLN A 9 8.43 -9.51 5.50
N GLN A 10 7.97 -9.72 6.74
CA GLN A 10 8.37 -10.88 7.53
C GLN A 10 7.84 -12.20 6.97
N ILE A 11 6.68 -12.20 6.30
CA ILE A 11 6.17 -13.36 5.56
C ILE A 11 7.09 -13.64 4.36
N LEU A 12 7.44 -12.59 3.63
CA LEU A 12 8.32 -12.66 2.47
C LEU A 12 9.75 -13.14 2.80
N GLU A 13 10.32 -12.67 3.91
CA GLU A 13 11.64 -13.09 4.41
C GLU A 13 11.67 -14.59 4.78
N ARG A 14 10.51 -15.19 5.04
CA ARG A 14 10.35 -16.65 5.21
C ARG A 14 10.06 -17.37 3.89
N SER A 15 10.29 -16.70 2.76
CA SER A 15 10.09 -17.20 1.40
C SER A 15 8.65 -17.60 1.08
N VAL A 16 7.68 -16.93 1.72
CA VAL A 16 6.26 -17.11 1.47
C VAL A 16 5.73 -15.92 0.68
N LEU A 17 5.11 -16.19 -0.47
CA LEU A 17 4.33 -15.21 -1.23
C LEU A 17 2.86 -15.47 -0.96
N ARG A 18 2.09 -14.47 -0.55
CA ARG A 18 0.73 -14.72 -0.07
C ARG A 18 -0.27 -14.83 -1.20
N GLN A 19 -0.09 -14.03 -2.25
CA GLN A 19 -0.92 -13.97 -3.47
C GLN A 19 -2.36 -13.50 -3.29
N THR A 20 -2.92 -13.65 -2.10
CA THR A 20 -4.29 -13.27 -1.77
C THR A 20 -4.26 -12.51 -0.46
N PHE A 21 -4.06 -11.20 -0.56
CA PHE A 21 -4.05 -10.31 0.60
C PHE A 21 -5.18 -9.28 0.53
N ASN A 22 -5.96 -9.13 1.59
CA ASN A 22 -7.10 -8.21 1.68
C ASN A 22 -7.39 -7.81 3.14
N TRP A 23 -8.39 -6.96 3.38
CA TRP A 23 -8.73 -6.53 4.75
C TRP A 23 -9.23 -7.68 5.65
N ASP A 24 -9.94 -8.67 5.09
CA ASP A 24 -10.50 -9.80 5.87
C ASP A 24 -9.39 -10.67 6.48
N THR A 25 -8.21 -10.62 5.86
CA THR A 25 -7.04 -11.41 6.23
C THR A 25 -5.97 -10.59 6.96
N ALA A 26 -6.24 -9.30 7.20
CA ALA A 26 -5.41 -8.36 7.96
C ALA A 26 -6.03 -8.10 9.34
N LEU A 27 -5.73 -8.97 10.32
CA LEU A 27 -6.36 -8.89 11.65
C LEU A 27 -5.53 -8.02 12.61
N CYS A 28 -6.20 -7.06 13.24
CA CYS A 28 -5.64 -6.31 14.36
C CYS A 28 -5.78 -7.14 15.65
N ASN A 29 -4.73 -7.21 16.48
CA ASN A 29 -4.83 -7.84 17.79
C ASN A 29 -5.76 -7.00 18.70
N PRO A 30 -6.88 -7.57 19.21
CA PRO A 30 -7.85 -6.84 20.01
C PRO A 30 -7.30 -6.38 21.37
N GLN A 31 -6.19 -6.94 21.87
CA GLN A 31 -5.58 -6.53 23.14
C GLN A 31 -5.02 -5.09 23.11
N ARG A 32 -4.89 -4.46 21.93
CA ARG A 32 -4.48 -3.06 21.77
C ARG A 32 -5.58 -2.04 22.12
N PHE A 33 -6.80 -2.47 22.44
CA PHE A 33 -7.95 -1.59 22.73
C PHE A 33 -8.34 -1.52 24.22
N THR A 34 -7.42 -1.80 25.15
CA THR A 34 -7.68 -1.59 26.58
C THR A 34 -7.78 -0.10 26.89
N LYS A 35 -8.80 0.28 27.67
CA LYS A 35 -9.27 1.67 27.92
C LYS A 35 -8.21 2.65 28.46
N ASP A 36 -7.09 2.15 28.97
CA ASP A 36 -6.06 2.93 29.65
C ASP A 36 -4.72 2.97 28.88
N ALA A 37 -4.65 2.36 27.70
CA ALA A 37 -3.47 2.45 26.85
C ALA A 37 -3.48 3.80 26.11
N PRO A 38 -2.46 4.66 26.28
CA PRO A 38 -2.39 5.93 25.56
C PRO A 38 -2.44 5.66 24.05
N VAL A 39 -3.48 6.21 23.42
CA VAL A 39 -3.63 6.22 21.98
C VAL A 39 -2.50 7.07 21.42
N LEU A 40 -1.52 6.40 20.82
CA LEU A 40 -0.40 6.92 20.02
C LEU A 40 0.71 7.67 20.78
N ASP A 41 1.56 6.92 21.48
CA ASP A 41 2.99 7.29 21.64
C ASP A 41 3.95 6.25 21.02
N CYS A 42 3.41 5.19 20.42
CA CYS A 42 4.19 4.10 19.85
C CYS A 42 4.36 4.29 18.34
N SER A 43 5.41 5.01 17.95
CA SER A 43 6.01 4.83 16.62
C SER A 43 6.42 3.36 16.47
N THR A 44 5.74 2.64 15.58
CA THR A 44 6.07 1.23 15.37
C THR A 44 7.28 1.13 14.46
N MET A 45 8.40 0.77 15.04
CA MET A 45 9.51 0.12 14.34
C MET A 45 9.65 -1.27 14.93
N GLY A 46 9.84 -2.26 14.07
CA GLY A 46 10.24 -3.59 14.52
C GLY A 46 11.52 -3.48 15.35
N LYS A 47 11.42 -3.88 16.62
CA LYS A 47 12.52 -3.96 17.60
C LYS A 47 13.21 -2.62 17.90
N ILE A 48 12.55 -1.80 18.70
CA ILE A 48 13.30 -0.89 19.60
C ILE A 48 13.97 -1.78 20.67
N PRO A 49 15.30 -1.67 20.91
CA PRO A 49 15.93 -2.37 22.02
C PRO A 49 15.26 -1.97 23.34
N GLY A 50 14.63 -2.93 24.03
CA GLY A 50 13.92 -2.73 25.29
C GLY A 50 12.44 -3.13 25.30
N GLU A 51 11.83 -3.42 24.14
CA GLU A 51 10.46 -3.98 24.07
C GLU A 51 10.51 -5.44 23.62
N GLU A 52 10.76 -6.36 24.56
CA GLU A 52 10.86 -7.81 24.27
C GLU A 52 9.49 -8.48 24.06
N ASP A 53 8.38 -7.83 24.43
CA ASP A 53 7.02 -8.43 24.45
C ASP A 53 6.04 -7.89 23.38
N LYS A 54 6.53 -7.22 22.33
CA LYS A 54 5.62 -6.57 21.35
C LYS A 54 5.06 -7.56 20.32
N GLU A 55 3.77 -7.91 20.45
CA GLU A 55 3.07 -8.77 19.48
C GLU A 55 2.62 -8.00 18.21
N SER A 56 2.87 -8.63 17.06
CA SER A 56 2.66 -8.11 15.70
C SER A 56 1.20 -8.17 15.23
N LEU A 57 0.88 -7.48 14.13
CA LEU A 57 -0.38 -7.65 13.38
C LEU A 57 -0.55 -9.11 12.95
N CYS A 58 -1.73 -9.70 13.17
CA CYS A 58 -2.02 -11.08 12.81
C CYS A 58 -2.46 -11.19 11.35
N SER A 59 -1.73 -11.97 10.57
CA SER A 59 -2.06 -12.28 9.19
C SER A 59 -2.67 -13.68 9.11
N THR A 60 -3.86 -13.83 8.53
CA THR A 60 -4.58 -15.11 8.43
C THR A 60 -4.81 -15.55 6.98
N ASP A 61 -5.25 -16.79 6.76
CA ASP A 61 -5.53 -17.33 5.42
C ASP A 61 -4.30 -17.38 4.47
N PHE A 62 -3.55 -18.49 4.57
CA PHE A 62 -2.42 -18.82 3.70
C PHE A 62 -2.79 -19.90 2.66
N LYS A 63 -4.08 -20.14 2.40
CA LYS A 63 -4.51 -21.25 1.52
C LYS A 63 -4.00 -21.13 0.08
N ASN A 64 -3.76 -19.90 -0.37
CA ASN A 64 -3.22 -19.60 -1.70
C ASN A 64 -1.75 -19.16 -1.65
N ALA A 65 -1.13 -19.22 -0.47
CA ALA A 65 0.27 -18.84 -0.34
C ALA A 65 1.16 -19.85 -1.07
N CYS A 66 2.22 -19.34 -1.68
CA CYS A 66 3.22 -20.12 -2.38
C CYS A 66 4.56 -20.04 -1.63
N PHE A 67 5.16 -21.19 -1.40
CA PHE A 67 6.53 -21.28 -0.91
C PHE A 67 7.49 -21.21 -2.09
N THR A 68 8.51 -20.38 -1.96
CA THR A 68 9.44 -20.10 -3.05
C THR A 68 10.85 -20.50 -2.62
N ALA A 69 11.40 -21.54 -3.25
CA ALA A 69 12.77 -21.92 -2.97
C ALA A 69 13.71 -20.80 -3.45
N ASN A 70 14.67 -20.39 -2.60
CA ASN A 70 15.71 -19.42 -2.93
C ASN A 70 15.19 -18.05 -3.42
N GLN A 71 14.03 -17.59 -2.94
CA GLN A 71 13.46 -16.28 -3.34
C GLN A 71 13.16 -16.17 -4.85
N ASN A 72 13.05 -17.30 -5.55
CA ASN A 72 12.53 -17.34 -6.91
C ASN A 72 11.01 -17.36 -6.84
N PHE A 73 10.42 -16.16 -6.78
CA PHE A 73 8.98 -15.98 -6.71
C PHE A 73 8.37 -16.23 -8.09
N SER A 74 7.63 -17.33 -8.25
CA SER A 74 6.81 -17.59 -9.43
C SER A 74 5.53 -18.31 -9.02
N GLY A 75 4.45 -17.56 -8.86
CA GLY A 75 3.13 -18.09 -8.52
C GLY A 75 2.19 -18.16 -9.72
N ILE A 76 1.50 -19.30 -9.89
CA ILE A 76 0.32 -19.37 -10.76
C ILE A 76 -0.85 -18.75 -9.99
N LEU A 77 -1.45 -17.68 -10.51
CA LEU A 77 -2.64 -17.09 -9.89
C LEU A 77 -3.78 -18.12 -9.85
N LYS A 78 -4.32 -18.33 -8.66
CA LYS A 78 -5.72 -18.74 -8.51
C LYS A 78 -6.54 -17.47 -8.41
N THR A 79 -7.54 -17.34 -9.28
CA THR A 79 -8.46 -16.20 -9.35
C THR A 79 -8.95 -15.83 -7.95
N THR A 80 -8.57 -14.65 -7.48
CA THR A 80 -9.09 -14.08 -6.23
C THR A 80 -10.52 -13.62 -6.46
N TRP A 81 -11.37 -13.81 -5.45
CA TRP A 81 -12.76 -13.36 -5.46
C TRP A 81 -12.93 -11.83 -5.33
N MET A 82 -11.83 -11.08 -5.19
CA MET A 82 -11.83 -9.63 -4.99
C MET A 82 -10.83 -8.95 -5.96
N PRO A 83 -11.29 -8.53 -7.15
CA PRO A 83 -10.42 -7.99 -8.20
C PRO A 83 -9.57 -6.79 -7.78
N MET A 84 -10.06 -5.90 -6.90
CA MET A 84 -9.28 -4.74 -6.44
C MET A 84 -7.96 -5.13 -5.75
N PHE A 85 -7.91 -6.27 -5.06
CA PHE A 85 -6.69 -6.69 -4.35
C PHE A 85 -5.71 -7.44 -5.25
N MET A 86 -6.10 -7.75 -6.48
CA MET A 86 -5.17 -8.26 -7.47
C MET A 86 -4.40 -7.09 -8.05
N ALA A 87 -3.09 -7.26 -8.20
CA ALA A 87 -2.27 -6.22 -8.80
C ALA A 87 -2.71 -5.91 -10.23
N CYS A 88 -2.65 -4.65 -10.63
CA CYS A 88 -3.05 -4.21 -11.98
C CYS A 88 -2.39 -5.07 -13.05
N GLU A 89 -1.09 -5.35 -12.92
CA GLU A 89 -0.35 -6.15 -13.90
C GLU A 89 -0.83 -7.61 -14.00
N LEU A 90 -1.47 -8.16 -12.96
CA LEU A 90 -1.97 -9.53 -12.91
C LEU A 90 -3.41 -9.65 -13.39
N LEU A 91 -4.22 -8.61 -13.22
CA LEU A 91 -5.59 -8.53 -13.72
C LEU A 91 -5.67 -8.61 -15.25
N TYR A 92 -4.60 -8.20 -15.93
CA TYR A 92 -4.62 -7.89 -17.34
C TYR A 92 -3.70 -8.83 -18.13
N GLY A 93 -4.28 -9.55 -19.09
CA GLY A 93 -3.50 -10.30 -20.08
C GLY A 93 -2.71 -9.38 -21.02
N LYS A 94 -1.93 -9.98 -21.92
CA LYS A 94 -1.01 -9.29 -22.86
C LYS A 94 -1.61 -8.05 -23.54
N GLY A 95 -2.83 -8.15 -24.09
CA GLY A 95 -3.45 -7.04 -24.83
C GLY A 95 -3.80 -5.82 -23.96
N SER A 96 -4.26 -6.04 -22.73
CA SER A 96 -4.56 -4.96 -21.78
C SER A 96 -3.29 -4.37 -21.16
N TYR A 97 -2.21 -5.15 -21.07
CA TYR A 97 -0.91 -4.67 -20.61
C TYR A 97 -0.25 -3.68 -21.58
N GLU A 98 -0.39 -3.87 -22.90
CA GLU A 98 0.11 -2.90 -23.88
C GLU A 98 -0.64 -1.56 -23.77
N MET A 99 -1.94 -1.61 -23.47
CA MET A 99 -2.71 -0.41 -23.17
C MET A 99 -2.20 0.28 -21.90
N LEU A 100 -1.86 -0.50 -20.84
CA LEU A 100 -1.19 0.05 -19.67
C LEU A 100 0.06 0.85 -20.07
N CYS A 101 0.83 0.35 -21.04
CA CYS A 101 2.07 0.95 -21.52
C CYS A 101 1.92 2.35 -22.15
N GLN A 102 0.73 2.69 -22.65
CA GLN A 102 0.47 3.97 -23.30
C GLN A 102 0.20 5.11 -22.30
N TYR A 103 -0.07 4.79 -21.03
CA TYR A 103 -0.33 5.82 -20.03
C TYR A 103 0.94 6.51 -19.55
N HIS A 104 0.86 7.83 -19.49
CA HIS A 104 1.87 8.65 -18.84
C HIS A 104 1.71 8.52 -17.33
N ILE A 105 2.60 7.75 -16.72
CA ILE A 105 2.71 7.65 -15.27
C ILE A 105 3.81 8.63 -14.89
N PRO A 106 3.53 9.61 -14.00
CA PRO A 106 4.56 10.50 -13.50
C PRO A 106 5.74 9.66 -12.98
N PRO A 107 6.99 9.98 -13.30
CA PRO A 107 8.13 9.17 -12.88
C PRO A 107 8.34 9.31 -11.38
N VAL A 108 8.55 8.17 -10.70
CA VAL A 108 9.04 8.20 -9.32
C VAL A 108 10.41 8.88 -9.27
N THR A 109 10.71 9.57 -8.17
CA THR A 109 11.99 10.23 -7.95
C THR A 109 12.66 9.67 -6.70
N LEU A 110 13.99 9.73 -6.64
CA LEU A 110 14.71 9.24 -5.47
C LEU A 110 14.31 10.03 -4.21
N ASP A 111 14.13 11.34 -4.32
CA ASP A 111 13.84 12.26 -3.22
C ASP A 111 12.55 11.90 -2.45
N GLN A 112 11.58 11.26 -3.12
CA GLN A 112 10.37 10.73 -2.47
C GLN A 112 10.71 9.76 -1.34
N PHE A 113 11.79 8.97 -1.48
CA PHE A 113 12.15 7.89 -0.57
C PHE A 113 13.38 8.18 0.29
N VAL A 114 14.00 9.36 0.14
CA VAL A 114 15.09 9.78 1.02
C VAL A 114 14.52 10.09 2.41
N LEU A 115 15.17 9.54 3.43
CA LEU A 115 14.97 9.86 4.85
C LEU A 115 16.03 10.87 5.29
N GLU A 116 15.67 11.80 6.16
CA GLU A 116 16.57 12.85 6.65
C GLU A 116 16.49 13.03 8.17
N GLY A 117 17.51 13.63 8.78
CA GLY A 117 17.53 13.94 10.22
C GLY A 117 17.28 12.72 11.12
N ASN A 118 16.51 12.91 12.20
CA ASN A 118 16.29 11.88 13.20
C ASN A 118 15.62 10.61 12.64
N VAL A 119 14.76 10.71 11.62
CA VAL A 119 14.12 9.51 11.03
C VAL A 119 15.15 8.65 10.26
N LEU A 120 16.13 9.29 9.62
CA LEU A 120 17.26 8.59 8.99
C LEU A 120 18.10 7.88 10.04
N GLU A 121 18.54 8.59 11.09
CA GLU A 121 19.36 8.00 12.16
C GLU A 121 18.69 6.79 12.80
N LEU A 122 17.40 6.91 13.05
CA LEU A 122 16.59 5.86 13.66
C LEU A 122 16.43 4.66 12.73
N TYR A 123 16.14 4.90 11.44
CA TYR A 123 16.11 3.86 10.42
C TYR A 123 17.46 3.14 10.34
N MET A 124 18.58 3.88 10.32
CA MET A 124 19.92 3.30 10.24
C MET A 124 20.25 2.42 11.43
N LYS A 125 19.82 2.81 12.63
CA LYS A 125 20.01 2.02 13.85
C LYS A 125 19.31 0.66 13.79
N ILE A 126 18.15 0.58 13.13
CA ILE A 126 17.30 -0.63 13.12
C ILE A 126 17.54 -1.48 11.87
N CYS A 127 17.50 -0.86 10.70
CA CYS A 127 17.58 -1.55 9.42
C CYS A 127 19.00 -1.62 8.86
N GLY A 128 19.90 -0.75 9.33
CA GLY A 128 21.30 -0.71 8.92
C GLY A 128 21.55 0.10 7.64
N GLN A 129 22.71 0.77 7.63
CA GLN A 129 23.20 1.58 6.50
C GLN A 129 23.21 0.83 5.17
N ARG A 130 23.67 -0.42 5.18
CA ARG A 130 23.75 -1.25 3.97
C ARG A 130 22.39 -1.40 3.28
N ARG A 131 21.31 -1.60 4.04
CA ARG A 131 19.97 -1.73 3.48
C ARG A 131 19.49 -0.41 2.90
N TYR A 132 19.77 0.69 3.61
CA TYR A 132 19.40 2.02 3.15
C TYR A 132 20.05 2.36 1.80
N ASP A 133 21.36 2.19 1.71
CA ASP A 133 22.16 2.49 0.53
C ASP A 133 21.81 1.56 -0.63
N SER A 134 21.58 0.27 -0.34
CA SER A 134 21.21 -0.71 -1.37
C SER A 134 19.93 -0.30 -2.11
N TYR A 135 18.92 0.20 -1.40
CA TYR A 135 17.69 0.67 -2.03
C TYR A 135 17.94 1.93 -2.88
N ASN A 136 18.64 2.92 -2.33
CA ASN A 136 18.91 4.18 -3.04
C ASN A 136 19.71 3.94 -4.31
N ASN A 137 20.77 3.13 -4.22
CA ASN A 137 21.62 2.77 -5.35
C ASN A 137 20.83 2.00 -6.42
N TRP A 138 19.98 1.06 -6.00
CA TRP A 138 19.14 0.34 -6.95
C TRP A 138 18.14 1.27 -7.65
N LEU A 139 17.38 2.07 -6.89
CA LEU A 139 16.39 2.97 -7.46
C LEU A 139 17.07 3.99 -8.38
N GLN A 140 18.22 4.54 -7.99
CA GLN A 140 19.01 5.44 -8.84
C GLN A 140 19.47 4.75 -10.13
N SER A 141 19.82 3.46 -10.07
CA SER A 141 20.19 2.67 -11.25
C SER A 141 19.01 2.44 -12.19
N VAL A 142 17.80 2.27 -11.64
CA VAL A 142 16.55 2.24 -12.44
C VAL A 142 16.30 3.60 -13.10
N LEU A 143 16.35 4.69 -12.32
CA LEU A 143 16.05 6.05 -12.79
C LEU A 143 17.07 6.57 -13.83
N SER A 144 18.32 6.13 -13.74
CA SER A 144 19.37 6.46 -14.72
C SER A 144 19.38 5.55 -15.95
N GLY A 145 18.52 4.52 -16.00
CA GLY A 145 18.47 3.54 -17.09
C GLY A 145 19.63 2.55 -17.11
N VAL A 146 20.43 2.47 -16.04
CA VAL A 146 21.47 1.44 -15.87
C VAL A 146 20.83 0.06 -15.75
N VAL A 147 19.77 -0.06 -14.95
CA VAL A 147 18.89 -1.24 -14.97
C VAL A 147 17.95 -1.10 -16.15
N LYS A 148 18.10 -1.98 -17.14
CA LYS A 148 17.32 -1.91 -18.37
C LYS A 148 15.91 -2.44 -18.14
N GLU A 149 14.96 -1.65 -18.57
CA GLU A 149 13.57 -2.08 -18.69
C GLU A 149 13.46 -3.16 -19.78
N VAL A 150 12.81 -4.28 -19.46
CA VAL A 150 12.53 -5.38 -20.38
C VAL A 150 11.03 -5.37 -20.69
N HIS A 151 10.67 -5.55 -21.96
CA HIS A 151 9.28 -5.71 -22.32
C HIS A 151 8.83 -7.15 -22.01
N PRO A 152 7.94 -7.39 -21.03
CA PRO A 152 7.64 -8.74 -20.55
C PRO A 152 7.15 -9.64 -21.69
N PHE A 153 6.32 -9.12 -22.60
CA PHE A 153 5.73 -9.91 -23.69
C PHE A 153 6.56 -9.99 -24.98
N ALA A 154 7.83 -9.58 -24.98
CA ALA A 154 8.66 -9.53 -26.20
C ALA A 154 8.81 -10.90 -26.89
N THR A 155 8.75 -12.00 -26.12
CA THR A 155 8.96 -13.37 -26.62
C THR A 155 7.67 -14.15 -26.89
N GLY A 156 6.49 -13.52 -26.81
CA GLY A 156 5.21 -14.15 -27.18
C GLY A 156 4.53 -14.96 -26.07
N ASP A 157 5.29 -15.71 -25.26
CA ASP A 157 4.76 -16.67 -24.27
C ASP A 157 4.83 -16.20 -22.81
N PHE A 158 4.96 -14.89 -22.58
CA PHE A 158 5.12 -14.38 -21.22
C PHE A 158 3.79 -14.32 -20.48
N THR A 159 3.73 -15.01 -19.34
CA THR A 159 2.73 -14.77 -18.30
C THR A 159 3.38 -13.95 -17.19
N ILE A 160 2.72 -12.88 -16.76
CA ILE A 160 3.20 -12.13 -15.59
C ILE A 160 2.99 -13.01 -14.37
N SER A 161 4.09 -13.50 -13.83
CA SER A 161 4.09 -14.23 -12.56
C SER A 161 3.76 -13.28 -11.42
N ASN A 162 3.04 -13.76 -10.41
CA ASN A 162 2.87 -13.01 -9.18
C ASN A 162 4.22 -12.81 -8.46
N GLN A 163 4.49 -11.59 -8.00
CA GLN A 163 5.73 -11.11 -7.39
C GLN A 163 5.43 -10.36 -6.08
N PRO A 164 6.41 -10.18 -5.18
CA PRO A 164 6.17 -9.53 -3.89
C PRO A 164 5.67 -8.08 -3.94
N HIS A 165 5.90 -7.35 -5.04
CA HIS A 165 5.33 -6.01 -5.21
C HIS A 165 3.83 -6.02 -5.50
N HIS A 166 3.30 -7.13 -6.01
CA HIS A 166 1.86 -7.29 -6.21
C HIS A 166 1.13 -7.41 -4.87
N ASP A 167 1.69 -8.11 -3.87
CA ASP A 167 1.14 -8.14 -2.50
C ASP A 167 1.16 -6.73 -1.86
N MET A 168 2.13 -5.88 -2.22
CA MET A 168 2.21 -4.49 -1.75
C MET A 168 1.18 -3.56 -2.39
N GLU A 169 0.72 -3.85 -3.62
CA GLU A 169 -0.44 -3.17 -4.19
C GLU A 169 -1.70 -3.47 -3.37
N SER A 170 -1.89 -4.71 -2.91
CA SER A 170 -2.99 -5.04 -2.00
C SER A 170 -2.90 -4.26 -0.68
N VAL A 171 -1.70 -4.11 -0.10
CA VAL A 171 -1.47 -3.28 1.09
C VAL A 171 -1.87 -1.83 0.84
N TYR A 172 -1.51 -1.27 -0.32
CA TYR A 172 -1.92 0.07 -0.72
C TYR A 172 -3.45 0.23 -0.74
N TRP A 173 -4.16 -0.72 -1.36
CA TRP A 173 -5.62 -0.69 -1.41
C TRP A 173 -6.26 -0.75 -0.03
N ILE A 174 -5.70 -1.50 0.92
CA ILE A 174 -6.17 -1.53 2.32
C ILE A 174 -5.94 -0.19 3.01
N ILE A 175 -4.75 0.40 2.87
CA ILE A 175 -4.43 1.72 3.43
C ILE A 175 -5.40 2.76 2.89
N LEU A 176 -5.60 2.76 1.58
CA LEU A 176 -6.47 3.71 0.93
C LEU A 176 -7.93 3.52 1.34
N TRP A 177 -8.43 2.28 1.35
CA TRP A 177 -9.78 1.98 1.84
C TRP A 177 -9.98 2.53 3.24
N PHE A 178 -9.03 2.27 4.13
CA PHE A 178 -9.08 2.79 5.49
C PHE A 178 -9.14 4.32 5.50
N LEU A 179 -8.30 5.03 4.74
CA LEU A 179 -8.31 6.50 4.74
C LEU A 179 -9.57 7.11 4.13
N VAL A 180 -10.17 6.45 3.15
CA VAL A 180 -11.39 6.93 2.49
C VAL A 180 -12.64 6.59 3.30
N THR A 181 -12.60 5.58 4.17
CA THR A 181 -13.75 5.10 4.95
C THR A 181 -13.66 5.34 6.46
N SER A 182 -12.50 5.70 7.00
CA SER A 182 -12.35 5.97 8.43
C SER A 182 -12.99 7.30 8.80
N TRP A 183 -13.75 7.34 9.89
CA TRP A 183 -14.37 8.56 10.39
C TRP A 183 -13.46 9.25 11.43
N PRO A 184 -13.21 10.57 11.28
CA PRO A 184 -12.58 11.33 12.36
C PRO A 184 -13.44 11.39 13.62
N ASN A 185 -12.78 11.53 14.77
CA ASN A 185 -13.44 11.81 16.02
C ASN A 185 -14.17 13.17 15.96
N GLU A 186 -15.36 13.24 16.56
CA GLU A 186 -16.08 14.49 16.91
C GLU A 186 -16.64 15.34 15.76
N VAL A 187 -16.60 14.87 14.50
CA VAL A 187 -17.25 15.56 13.38
C VAL A 187 -18.71 15.12 13.27
N ALA A 188 -19.65 16.07 13.34
CA ALA A 188 -21.07 15.79 13.13
C ALA A 188 -21.28 15.22 11.72
N LEU A 189 -22.22 14.29 11.53
CA LEU A 189 -22.52 13.69 10.23
C LEU A 189 -22.83 14.74 9.14
N GLU A 190 -23.29 15.91 9.57
CA GLU A 190 -23.67 17.08 8.77
C GLU A 190 -22.46 17.88 8.25
N ASP A 191 -21.31 17.78 8.92
CA ASP A 191 -20.05 18.44 8.53
C ASP A 191 -19.23 17.60 7.52
N LEU A 192 -19.70 16.39 7.18
CA LEU A 192 -19.15 15.55 6.11
C LEU A 192 -19.57 16.05 4.72
N ASN A 193 -19.21 17.29 4.42
CA ASN A 193 -19.17 17.78 3.05
C ASN A 193 -17.92 17.20 2.34
N LEU A 194 -17.90 15.88 2.14
CA LEU A 194 -16.97 15.28 1.17
C LEU A 194 -17.21 15.98 -0.17
N SER A 195 -16.13 16.45 -0.79
CA SER A 195 -16.20 17.02 -2.12
C SER A 195 -16.86 16.02 -3.07
N ILE A 196 -17.41 16.50 -4.20
CA ILE A 196 -17.93 15.61 -5.25
C ILE A 196 -16.84 14.60 -5.66
N SER A 197 -15.57 15.01 -5.69
CA SER A 197 -14.43 14.14 -5.98
C SER A 197 -14.23 13.04 -4.92
N GLY A 198 -14.39 13.38 -3.64
CA GLY A 198 -14.33 12.43 -2.53
C GLY A 198 -15.44 11.38 -2.58
N ARG A 199 -16.69 11.82 -2.83
CA ARG A 199 -17.83 10.91 -3.02
C ARG A 199 -17.64 9.98 -4.23
N ASN A 200 -17.17 10.52 -5.35
CA ASN A 200 -16.87 9.74 -6.54
C ASN A 200 -15.75 8.73 -6.30
N SER A 201 -14.73 9.08 -5.51
CA SER A 201 -13.63 8.17 -5.18
C SER A 201 -14.07 7.05 -4.23
N HIS A 202 -14.88 7.37 -3.22
CA HIS A 202 -15.50 6.36 -2.37
C HIS A 202 -16.38 5.39 -3.19
N HIS A 203 -17.21 5.93 -4.09
CA HIS A 203 -18.01 5.11 -5.00
C HIS A 203 -17.15 4.26 -5.95
N PHE A 204 -16.09 4.84 -6.50
CA PHE A 204 -15.14 4.12 -7.37
C PHE A 204 -14.48 2.97 -6.64
N ILE A 205 -14.01 3.20 -5.41
CA ILE A 205 -13.38 2.17 -4.59
C ILE A 205 -14.39 1.06 -4.26
N ILE A 206 -15.59 1.39 -3.77
CA ILE A 206 -16.64 0.39 -3.50
C ILE A 206 -17.00 -0.41 -4.76
N ARG A 207 -17.24 0.27 -5.88
CA ARG A 207 -17.58 -0.40 -7.14
C ARG A 207 -16.45 -1.34 -7.57
N SER A 208 -15.21 -0.90 -7.42
CA SER A 208 -14.04 -1.70 -7.77
C SER A 208 -13.83 -2.90 -6.84
N MET A 209 -14.26 -2.81 -5.58
CA MET A 209 -14.26 -3.92 -4.63
C MET A 209 -15.34 -4.96 -4.93
N LEU A 210 -16.52 -4.49 -5.36
CA LEU A 210 -17.68 -5.33 -5.65
C LEU A 210 -17.73 -5.85 -7.08
N ALA A 211 -16.95 -5.26 -8.00
CA ALA A 211 -16.84 -5.70 -9.37
C ALA A 211 -16.39 -7.16 -9.41
N ARG A 212 -17.07 -7.98 -10.20
CA ARG A 212 -16.71 -9.40 -10.40
C ARG A 212 -16.02 -9.53 -11.76
N GLY A 213 -14.74 -9.90 -11.79
CA GLY A 213 -14.03 -10.20 -13.03
C GLY A 213 -13.80 -9.00 -13.97
N THR A 214 -14.10 -9.19 -15.26
CA THR A 214 -13.74 -8.34 -16.42
C THR A 214 -14.48 -7.00 -16.52
N ASP A 215 -15.38 -6.68 -15.59
CA ASP A 215 -16.14 -5.41 -15.56
C ASP A 215 -15.31 -4.19 -15.08
N MET A 216 -14.03 -4.41 -14.83
CA MET A 216 -13.08 -3.40 -14.37
C MET A 216 -12.30 -2.83 -15.55
N ASP A 217 -12.73 -1.66 -16.03
CA ASP A 217 -11.95 -0.89 -17.00
C ASP A 217 -10.55 -0.60 -16.42
N THR A 218 -9.52 -0.94 -17.20
CA THR A 218 -8.10 -0.75 -16.86
C THR A 218 -7.72 0.73 -16.74
N TYR A 219 -8.37 1.57 -17.54
CA TYR A 219 -8.08 3.00 -17.64
C TYR A 219 -8.35 3.74 -16.31
N PRO A 220 -9.51 3.55 -15.65
CA PRO A 220 -9.76 4.12 -14.34
C PRO A 220 -8.74 3.76 -13.28
N ILE A 221 -8.28 2.50 -13.18
CA ILE A 221 -7.46 2.07 -12.03
C ILE A 221 -6.06 2.69 -12.06
N VAL A 222 -5.36 2.64 -13.19
CA VAL A 222 -3.99 3.20 -13.26
C VAL A 222 -3.99 4.72 -13.16
N ASN A 223 -4.95 5.41 -13.77
CA ASN A 223 -5.13 6.84 -13.53
C ASN A 223 -5.51 7.14 -12.08
N PHE A 224 -6.23 6.23 -11.44
CA PHE A 224 -6.58 6.37 -10.04
C PHE A 224 -5.36 6.21 -9.11
N LEU A 225 -4.46 5.27 -9.40
CA LEU A 225 -3.18 5.10 -8.70
C LEU A 225 -2.24 6.30 -8.90
N ALA A 226 -2.18 6.85 -10.11
CA ALA A 226 -1.28 7.94 -10.48
C ALA A 226 -1.80 9.36 -10.16
N ASN A 227 -2.80 9.49 -9.27
CA ASN A 227 -3.29 10.82 -8.87
C ASN A 227 -2.24 11.60 -8.10
N SER A 228 -2.13 12.90 -8.39
CA SER A 228 -1.26 13.80 -7.66
C SER A 228 -1.75 14.04 -6.22
N LYS A 229 -0.88 14.63 -5.40
CA LYS A 229 -1.20 15.06 -4.04
C LYS A 229 -2.46 15.94 -4.02
N GLU A 230 -2.54 16.93 -4.90
CA GLU A 230 -3.66 17.89 -4.95
C GLU A 230 -4.98 17.18 -5.26
N ILE A 231 -4.94 16.18 -6.14
CA ILE A 231 -6.12 15.37 -6.42
C ILE A 231 -6.50 14.54 -5.18
N TRP A 232 -5.53 13.97 -4.47
CA TRP A 232 -5.79 13.24 -3.23
C TRP A 232 -6.34 14.12 -2.11
N GLU A 233 -5.89 15.36 -1.97
CA GLU A 233 -6.45 16.34 -1.03
C GLU A 233 -7.95 16.60 -1.29
N LEU A 234 -8.37 16.58 -2.56
CA LEU A 234 -9.78 16.71 -2.93
C LEU A 234 -10.59 15.43 -2.64
N LYS A 235 -9.94 14.27 -2.63
CA LYS A 235 -10.58 12.95 -2.48
C LYS A 235 -10.71 12.51 -1.03
N LEU A 236 -9.72 12.84 -0.21
CA LEU A 236 -9.67 12.48 1.19
C LEU A 236 -10.56 13.41 2.03
N HIS A 237 -11.04 12.89 3.15
CA HIS A 237 -11.67 13.73 4.16
C HIS A 237 -10.69 14.83 4.60
N PRO A 238 -11.15 16.06 4.92
CA PRO A 238 -10.29 17.17 5.34
C PRO A 238 -9.22 16.79 6.39
N ILE A 239 -9.59 15.97 7.36
CA ILE A 239 -8.67 15.50 8.40
C ILE A 239 -7.50 14.63 7.89
N TYR A 240 -7.66 13.94 6.76
CA TYR A 240 -6.65 13.09 6.15
C TYR A 240 -5.92 13.76 4.98
N GLN A 241 -6.26 15.00 4.64
CA GLN A 241 -5.59 15.73 3.53
C GLN A 241 -4.08 15.83 3.75
N LEU A 242 -3.64 15.92 5.00
CA LEU A 242 -2.23 15.90 5.36
C LEU A 242 -1.50 14.62 4.90
N LEU A 243 -2.22 13.50 4.79
CA LEU A 243 -1.69 12.21 4.31
C LEU A 243 -1.72 12.08 2.78
N ALA A 244 -2.29 13.06 2.06
CA ALA A 244 -2.45 12.99 0.60
C ALA A 244 -1.13 12.82 -0.15
N GLY A 245 -0.05 13.47 0.34
CA GLY A 245 1.28 13.33 -0.27
C GLY A 245 1.80 11.90 -0.18
N MET A 246 1.70 11.28 1.00
CA MET A 246 2.09 9.89 1.21
C MET A 246 1.28 8.93 0.32
N VAL A 247 -0.05 9.13 0.22
CA VAL A 247 -0.92 8.31 -0.64
C VAL A 247 -0.55 8.48 -2.12
N ALA A 248 -0.27 9.70 -2.56
CA ALA A 248 0.16 9.99 -3.93
C ALA A 248 1.47 9.28 -4.26
N ASP A 249 2.49 9.39 -3.39
CA ASP A 249 3.80 8.76 -3.60
C ASP A 249 3.69 7.23 -3.61
N MET A 250 2.87 6.63 -2.75
CA MET A 250 2.60 5.19 -2.76
C MET A 250 1.90 4.75 -4.05
N GLY A 251 0.85 5.47 -4.46
CA GLY A 251 0.09 5.17 -5.67
C GLY A 251 0.95 5.27 -6.93
N GLN A 252 1.78 6.32 -7.01
CA GLN A 252 2.75 6.49 -8.09
C GLN A 252 3.80 5.36 -8.12
N TYR A 253 4.30 4.95 -6.94
CA TYR A 253 5.21 3.83 -6.84
C TYR A 253 4.56 2.52 -7.30
N ILE A 254 3.30 2.25 -6.96
CA ILE A 254 2.62 1.02 -7.42
C ILE A 254 2.26 1.10 -8.91
N ALA A 255 1.94 2.29 -9.41
CA ALA A 255 1.67 2.49 -10.83
C ALA A 255 2.90 2.20 -11.71
N MET A 256 4.11 2.34 -11.18
CA MET A 256 5.33 1.88 -11.86
C MET A 256 5.23 0.38 -12.20
N ARG A 257 5.57 0.06 -13.45
CA ARG A 257 5.44 -1.31 -13.99
C ARG A 257 6.65 -2.15 -13.60
N TRP A 258 6.73 -2.52 -12.33
CA TRP A 258 7.89 -3.21 -11.77
C TRP A 258 8.15 -4.57 -12.42
N SER A 259 7.15 -5.21 -13.02
CA SER A 259 7.34 -6.41 -13.86
C SER A 259 8.33 -6.22 -15.02
N ARG A 260 8.57 -4.97 -15.46
CA ARG A 260 9.54 -4.65 -16.52
C ARG A 260 10.98 -4.58 -16.02
N PHE A 261 11.21 -4.70 -14.73
CA PHE A 261 12.53 -4.71 -14.11
C PHE A 261 12.75 -6.07 -13.45
N PRO A 262 13.11 -7.12 -14.22
CA PRO A 262 13.23 -8.48 -13.68
C PRO A 262 14.29 -8.61 -12.58
N ASP A 263 15.28 -7.70 -12.57
CA ASP A 263 16.33 -7.63 -11.54
C ASP A 263 15.93 -6.76 -10.33
N ALA A 264 14.65 -6.37 -10.20
CA ALA A 264 14.17 -5.64 -9.04
C ALA A 264 14.34 -6.50 -7.76
N PRO A 265 15.00 -5.99 -6.71
CA PRO A 265 15.14 -6.71 -5.44
C PRO A 265 13.76 -7.00 -4.87
N PHE A 266 13.48 -8.25 -4.50
CA PHE A 266 12.15 -8.69 -4.03
C PHE A 266 11.53 -7.83 -2.90
N TRP A 267 12.36 -7.17 -2.09
CA TRP A 267 11.95 -6.32 -0.96
C TRP A 267 11.72 -4.85 -1.33
N HIS A 268 11.94 -4.44 -2.59
CA HIS A 268 11.95 -3.03 -3.01
C HIS A 268 10.66 -2.28 -2.67
N SER A 269 9.50 -2.88 -2.93
CA SER A 269 8.18 -2.31 -2.66
C SER A 269 7.90 -2.11 -1.17
N HIS A 270 8.25 -3.09 -0.36
CA HIS A 270 8.15 -3.02 1.10
C HIS A 270 9.02 -1.89 1.64
N GLU A 271 10.24 -1.78 1.12
CA GLU A 271 11.18 -0.74 1.50
C GLU A 271 10.67 0.66 1.14
N ALA A 272 10.12 0.84 -0.05
CA ALA A 272 9.52 2.09 -0.48
C ALA A 272 8.38 2.52 0.47
N PHE A 273 7.46 1.62 0.77
CA PHE A 273 6.30 1.89 1.62
C PHE A 273 6.68 2.21 3.05
N LYS A 274 7.64 1.47 3.63
CA LYS A 274 8.14 1.76 4.98
C LYS A 274 8.72 3.16 5.07
N ARG A 275 9.51 3.57 4.08
CA ARG A 275 10.11 4.90 4.08
C ARG A 275 9.07 5.99 3.96
N LEU A 276 8.10 5.85 3.06
CA LEU A 276 6.99 6.80 2.92
C LEU A 276 6.20 6.91 4.23
N LEU A 277 5.86 5.78 4.86
CA LEU A 277 5.17 5.76 6.15
C LEU A 277 6.00 6.38 7.27
N LEU A 278 7.30 6.08 7.36
CA LEU A 278 8.18 6.64 8.40
C LEU A 278 8.34 8.15 8.24
N LYS A 279 8.49 8.65 7.01
CA LYS A 279 8.51 10.10 6.74
C LYS A 279 7.25 10.75 7.27
N GLU A 280 6.10 10.16 6.95
CA GLU A 280 4.81 10.75 7.30
C GLU A 280 4.52 10.67 8.80
N ILE A 281 4.81 9.53 9.45
CA ILE A 281 4.72 9.37 10.91
C ILE A 281 5.59 10.42 11.60
N PHE A 282 6.86 10.53 11.20
CA PHE A 282 7.79 11.45 11.84
C PHE A 282 7.39 12.91 11.63
N ARG A 283 6.94 13.26 10.43
CA ARG A 283 6.41 14.59 10.11
C ARG A 283 5.22 14.93 11.02
N MET A 284 4.23 14.05 11.13
CA MET A 284 3.07 14.25 12.00
C MET A 284 3.45 14.37 13.48
N THR A 285 4.39 13.55 13.96
CA THR A 285 4.87 13.63 15.35
C THR A 285 5.58 14.97 15.62
N LYS A 286 6.45 15.42 14.72
CA LYS A 286 7.19 16.68 14.86
C LYS A 286 6.27 17.89 14.83
N ASP A 287 5.27 17.86 13.95
CA ASP A 287 4.33 18.96 13.77
C ASP A 287 3.16 18.95 14.78
N HIS A 288 3.13 17.98 15.71
CA HIS A 288 2.02 17.72 16.64
C HIS A 288 0.65 17.56 15.95
N ASN A 289 0.67 17.02 14.72
CA ASN A 289 -0.50 16.86 13.84
C ASN A 289 -0.91 15.39 13.73
N SER A 290 -0.97 14.68 14.85
CA SER A 290 -1.47 13.29 14.87
C SER A 290 -2.94 13.25 14.49
N VAL A 291 -3.31 12.36 13.57
CA VAL A 291 -4.72 12.19 13.16
C VAL A 291 -5.45 11.26 14.15
N PRO A 292 -6.45 11.74 14.90
CA PRO A 292 -7.23 10.90 15.81
C PRO A 292 -8.23 10.03 15.02
N ILE A 293 -8.09 8.71 15.08
CA ILE A 293 -8.98 7.77 14.37
C ILE A 293 -9.78 6.93 15.38
N ARG A 294 -11.11 6.85 15.24
CA ARG A 294 -11.95 5.89 16.00
C ARG A 294 -12.06 4.57 15.25
N GLY A 295 -11.75 3.46 15.94
CA GLY A 295 -11.95 2.10 15.45
C GLY A 295 -13.37 1.55 15.67
N SER A 296 -14.40 2.39 15.70
CA SER A 296 -15.77 1.96 16.00
C SER A 296 -16.73 2.37 14.90
N ILE A 297 -17.21 1.36 14.17
CA ILE A 297 -18.38 1.42 13.28
C ILE A 297 -19.55 1.93 14.14
N PRO A 298 -20.22 3.04 13.81
CA PRO A 298 -21.45 3.40 14.49
C PRO A 298 -22.43 2.21 14.36
N PRO A 299 -23.17 1.84 15.42
CA PRO A 299 -24.18 0.79 15.28
C PRO A 299 -25.07 1.16 14.10
N LEU A 300 -25.28 0.22 13.17
CA LEU A 300 -26.35 0.32 12.18
C LEU A 300 -27.65 0.39 12.97
N THR A 301 -28.05 1.59 13.36
CA THR A 301 -29.37 1.83 13.92
C THR A 301 -30.36 1.52 12.83
N GLU A 302 -31.27 0.61 13.16
CA GLU A 302 -32.38 0.13 12.35
C GLU A 302 -33.06 1.25 11.55
N GLU A 303 -33.25 0.96 10.26
CA GLU A 303 -34.26 1.48 9.34
C GLU A 303 -34.54 2.99 9.28
N LYS A 304 -34.24 3.59 8.11
CA LYS A 304 -35.29 4.25 7.34
C LYS A 304 -35.20 3.85 5.86
N PRO A 305 -36.31 3.42 5.23
CA PRO A 305 -36.33 3.14 3.81
C PRO A 305 -36.09 4.44 3.05
N PHE A 306 -35.20 4.41 2.07
CA PHE A 306 -35.05 5.49 1.10
C PHE A 306 -36.34 5.56 0.25
N CYS A 307 -37.07 6.66 0.35
CA CYS A 307 -37.97 7.13 -0.70
C CYS A 307 -37.18 7.93 -1.74
#